data_AF-K5BRA8-F1
#
_entry.id   AF-K5BRA8-F1
#
_cell.length_a   1.000
_cell.length_b   1.000
_cell.length_c   1.000
_cell.angle_alpha   90.00
_cell.angle_beta   90.00
_cell.angle_gamma   90.00
#
_symmetry.space_group_name_H-M   'P 1'
#
loop_
_entity.id
_entity.type
_entity.pdbx_description
1 polymer ?
#
loop_
_entity_poly.entity_id
_entity_poly.type
_entity_poly.pdbx_seq_one_letter_code
_entity_poly.pdbx_strand_id
1 'polypeptide(L)' 'MQMTYHNAQAQSNQKYWKYAPRPVLGWNSWDIFGTTVTEQQAKEQADAMARYLLPSGYKYFTVDIQWYEPNL' A
#
# COMPACT_ATOMS: atom_id res chain seq x y z
N MET A 1 2.91 -3.07 48.05
CA MET A 1 2.35 -2.84 46.70
C MET A 1 3.15 -3.65 45.70
N GLN A 2 2.65 -4.82 45.28
CA GLN A 2 3.25 -5.55 44.17
C GLN A 2 2.60 -5.04 42.88
N MET A 3 3.36 -4.31 42.06
CA MET A 3 2.99 -4.12 40.66
C MET A 3 3.25 -5.45 39.94
N THR A 4 2.19 -6.17 39.63
CA THR A 4 2.24 -7.31 38.71
C THR A 4 2.52 -6.76 37.31
N TYR A 5 3.78 -6.84 36.91
CA TYR A 5 4.16 -6.70 35.52
C TYR A 5 3.41 -7.78 34.74
N HIS A 6 2.49 -7.36 33.87
CA HIS A 6 1.89 -8.27 32.90
C HIS A 6 3.04 -8.72 32.00
N ASN A 7 3.46 -9.97 32.17
CA ASN A 7 4.32 -10.65 31.21
C ASN A 7 3.70 -10.44 29.82
N ALA A 8 4.37 -9.63 28.99
CA ALA A 8 4.06 -9.54 27.58
C ALA A 8 4.31 -10.93 27.01
N GLN A 9 3.24 -11.74 26.94
CA GLN A 9 3.28 -13.01 26.22
C GLN A 9 3.81 -12.70 24.82
N ALA A 10 4.91 -13.37 24.46
CA ALA A 10 5.59 -13.21 23.20
C ALA A 10 4.57 -13.13 22.06
N GLN A 11 4.47 -11.95 21.44
CA GLN A 11 3.44 -11.63 20.47
C GLN A 11 3.56 -12.57 19.28
N SER A 12 2.62 -13.50 19.21
CA SER A 12 2.26 -14.48 18.16
C SER A 12 3.08 -14.53 16.86
N ASN A 13 3.46 -15.76 16.48
CA ASN A 13 4.12 -16.15 15.23
C ASN A 13 3.19 -16.03 14.00
N GLN A 14 2.50 -14.90 13.84
CA GLN A 14 1.51 -14.71 12.79
C GLN A 14 2.19 -14.56 11.43
N LYS A 15 1.67 -15.27 10.43
CA LYS A 15 2.24 -15.29 9.07
C LYS A 15 2.32 -13.89 8.44
N TYR A 16 1.37 -13.00 8.75
CA TYR A 16 1.28 -11.66 8.15
C TYR A 16 2.45 -10.73 8.53
N TRP A 17 3.13 -10.96 9.66
CA TRP A 17 4.32 -10.19 10.04
C TRP A 17 5.46 -10.30 9.02
N LYS A 18 5.44 -11.34 8.16
CA LYS A 18 6.45 -11.56 7.13
C LYS A 18 6.12 -10.90 5.78
N TYR A 19 4.93 -10.32 5.62
CA TYR A 19 4.47 -9.82 4.30
C TYR A 19 5.12 -8.48 3.92
N ALA A 20 5.53 -7.68 4.90
CA ALA A 20 6.19 -6.39 4.69
C ALA A 20 7.40 -6.25 5.65
N PRO A 21 8.51 -6.95 5.39
CA PRO A 21 9.70 -6.90 6.25
C PRO A 21 10.43 -5.55 6.23
N ARG A 22 10.01 -4.63 5.35
CA ARG A 22 10.47 -3.24 5.21
C ARG A 22 9.26 -2.35 4.89
N PRO A 23 9.32 -1.04 5.13
CA PRO A 23 8.28 -0.11 4.68
C PRO A 23 7.95 -0.34 3.21
N VAL A 24 6.65 -0.36 2.91
CA VAL A 24 6.15 -0.55 1.55
C VAL A 24 6.40 0.71 0.73
N LEU A 25 6.98 0.55 -0.45
CA LEU A 25 7.17 1.63 -1.42
C LEU A 25 6.21 1.41 -2.61
N GLY A 26 5.46 2.44 -2.95
CA GLY A 26 4.42 2.38 -3.97
C GLY A 26 3.90 3.75 -4.37
N TRP A 27 2.86 3.73 -5.19
CA TRP A 27 2.12 4.90 -5.65
C TRP A 27 0.62 4.69 -5.40
N ASN A 28 -0.11 5.78 -5.18
CA ASN A 28 -1.53 5.80 -4.91
C ASN A 28 -2.20 6.88 -5.79
N SER A 29 -3.41 6.59 -6.29
CA SER A 29 -4.10 7.48 -7.24
C SER A 29 -4.69 8.77 -6.64
N TRP A 30 -4.87 8.85 -5.32
CA TRP A 30 -5.63 9.91 -4.66
C TRP A 30 -5.10 11.32 -4.93
N ASP A 31 -3.81 11.56 -4.68
CA ASP A 31 -3.24 12.92 -4.74
C ASP A 31 -3.28 13.55 -6.14
N ILE A 32 -3.40 12.72 -7.19
CA ILE A 32 -3.39 13.17 -8.59
C ILE A 32 -4.79 13.14 -9.20
N PHE A 33 -5.55 12.06 -8.96
CA PHE A 33 -6.81 11.81 -9.65
C PHE A 33 -8.03 11.84 -8.72
N GLY A 34 -7.84 11.91 -7.40
CA GLY A 34 -8.91 11.71 -6.43
C GLY A 34 -9.66 10.41 -6.70
N THR A 35 -10.93 10.55 -7.02
CA THR A 35 -11.89 9.46 -7.27
C THR A 35 -12.06 9.12 -8.75
N THR A 36 -11.26 9.73 -9.64
CA THR A 36 -11.55 9.80 -11.08
C THR A 36 -10.55 9.05 -11.97
N VAL A 37 -9.66 8.24 -11.38
CA VAL A 37 -8.64 7.51 -12.16
C VAL A 37 -9.29 6.52 -13.14
N THR A 38 -8.85 6.56 -14.39
CA THR A 38 -9.29 5.64 -15.45
C THR A 38 -8.32 4.47 -15.63
N GLU A 39 -8.75 3.38 -16.29
CA GLU A 39 -7.85 2.24 -16.60
C GLU A 39 -6.64 2.69 -17.43
N GLN A 40 -6.84 3.56 -18.42
CA GLN A 40 -5.76 4.05 -19.28
C GLN A 40 -4.70 4.79 -18.46
N GLN A 41 -5.11 5.76 -17.63
CA GLN A 41 -4.19 6.50 -16.75
C GLN A 41 -3.49 5.58 -15.75
N ALA A 42 -4.21 4.58 -15.22
CA ALA A 42 -3.62 3.61 -14.30
C ALA A 42 -2.51 2.80 -14.96
N LYS A 43 -2.72 2.35 -16.21
CA LYS A 43 -1.71 1.60 -16.97
C LYS A 43 -0.51 2.48 -17.35
N GLU A 44 -0.75 3.70 -17.82
CA GLU A 44 0.32 4.65 -18.14
C GLU A 44 1.19 4.96 -16.91
N GLN A 45 0.57 5.15 -15.74
CA GLN A 45 1.29 5.35 -14.49
C GLN A 45 2.04 4.09 -14.05
N ALA A 46 1.45 2.90 -14.19
CA ALA A 46 2.12 1.63 -13.88
C ALA A 46 3.34 1.39 -14.79
N ASP A 47 3.25 1.72 -16.08
CA ASP A 47 4.37 1.65 -17.03
C ASP A 47 5.48 2.64 -16.65
N ALA A 48 5.13 3.85 -16.22
CA ALA A 48 6.10 4.83 -15.71
C ALA A 48 6.77 4.34 -14.41
N MET A 49 6.01 3.77 -13.47
CA MET A 49 6.56 3.16 -12.26
C MET A 49 7.53 2.03 -12.60
N ALA A 50 7.16 1.12 -13.51
CA ALA A 50 8.00 0.00 -13.93
C ALA A 50 9.33 0.49 -14.52
N ARG A 51 9.29 1.55 -15.34
CA ARG A 51 10.47 2.11 -15.99
C ARG A 51 11.38 2.88 -15.03
N TYR A 52 10.82 3.68 -14.12
CA TYR A 52 11.58 4.68 -13.37
C TYR A 52 11.68 4.43 -11.86
N LEU A 53 10.68 3.79 -11.25
CA LEU A 53 10.60 3.65 -9.79
C LEU A 53 10.84 2.22 -9.29
N LEU A 54 10.52 1.22 -10.10
CA LEU A 54 10.72 -0.19 -9.77
C LEU A 54 12.19 -0.54 -9.48
N PRO A 55 13.20 0.00 -10.21
CA PRO A 55 14.61 -0.20 -9.86
C PRO A 55 14.97 0.30 -8.45
N SER A 56 14.22 1.28 -7.93
CA SER A 56 14.37 1.85 -6.59
C SER A 56 13.46 1.19 -5.55
N GLY A 57 12.72 0.15 -5.91
CA GLY A 57 11.90 -0.66 -4.99
C GLY A 57 10.42 -0.28 -4.86
N TYR A 58 9.94 0.73 -5.60
CA TYR A 58 8.51 1.07 -5.64
C TYR A 58 7.76 0.05 -6.48
N LYS A 59 6.94 -0.79 -5.84
CA LYS A 59 6.34 -1.97 -6.48
C LYS A 59 4.85 -2.15 -6.22
N TYR A 60 4.25 -1.34 -5.35
CA TYR A 60 2.81 -1.37 -5.09
C TYR A 60 2.13 -0.25 -5.84
N PHE A 61 1.16 -0.61 -6.67
CA PHE A 61 0.29 0.31 -7.38
C PHE A 61 -1.10 0.21 -6.76
N THR A 62 -1.59 1.31 -6.18
CA THR A 62 -2.90 1.34 -5.50
C THR A 62 -3.88 2.20 -6.28
N VAL A 63 -4.95 1.57 -6.78
CA VAL A 63 -6.19 2.27 -7.15
C VAL A 63 -6.90 2.58 -5.83
N ASP A 64 -7.04 3.86 -5.51
CA ASP A 64 -7.62 4.30 -4.25
C ASP A 64 -9.16 4.23 -4.29
N ILE A 65 -9.85 5.17 -3.65
CA ILE A 65 -11.28 5.07 -3.39
C ILE A 65 -12.15 5.31 -4.63
N GLN A 66 -13.36 4.76 -4.56
CA GLN A 66 -14.48 5.05 -5.46
C GLN A 66 -14.34 4.54 -6.92
N TRP A 67 -13.42 3.60 -7.19
CA TRP A 67 -13.36 2.88 -8.48
C TRP A 67 -14.66 2.16 -8.88
N TYR A 68 -15.58 1.96 -7.93
CA TYR A 68 -16.88 1.35 -8.11
C TYR A 68 -18.00 2.33 -8.51
N GLU A 69 -17.74 3.65 -8.56
CA GLU A 69 -18.74 4.66 -8.96
C GLU A 69 -18.51 5.10 -10.40
N PRO A 70 -19.32 4.64 -11.36
CA PRO A 70 -19.17 5.04 -12.76
C PRO A 70 -19.74 6.44 -13.07
N ASN A 71 -20.57 7.04 -12.20
CA ASN A 71 -21.39 8.22 -12.53
C ASN A 71 -21.21 9.40 -11.55
N LEU A 72 -19.97 9.83 -11.31
CA LEU A 72 -19.61 11.02 -10.50
C LEU A 72 -20.63 12.16 -10.49
#